data_AF-T2S9Z6-F1
#
_entry.id   AF-T2S9Z6-F1
#
_cell.length_a   1.000
_cell.length_b   1.000
_cell.length_c   1.000
_cell.angle_alpha   90.00
_cell.angle_beta   90.00
_cell.angle_gamma   90.00
#
_symmetry.space_group_name_H-M   'P 1'
#
loop_
_entity.id
_entity.type
_entity.pdbx_description
1 polymer ?
#
loop_
_entity_poly.entity_id
_entity_poly.type
_entity_poly.pdbx_seq_one_letter_code
_entity_poly.pdbx_strand_id
1 'polypeptide(L)'
;MRKCEKRVFESLPSTQTYLLEKLKNDELKAPILVVAKNQSAGIGSRGNVWESVKSALTFSLALNASDLPKDLPMQANALYLGFLFKEVLKELGSQTWLKWPNDLYLGNQKIGGVLVNAYKDMRVCGIGVNRVSKKWACLDIGASDDLIVEGFLKK
;
A
#
# COMPACT_ATOMS: atom_id res chain seq x y z
N MET A 1 11.21 2.28 11.20
CA MET A 1 10.76 0.97 11.72
C MET A 1 11.69 -0.16 11.26
N ARG A 2 11.53 -1.36 11.85
CA ARG A 2 12.41 -2.54 11.80
C ARG A 2 12.51 -3.13 10.37
N LYS A 3 13.70 -3.65 9.99
CA LYS A 3 13.85 -4.52 8.81
C LYS A 3 12.80 -5.65 8.93
N CYS A 4 11.80 -5.63 8.07
CA CYS A 4 10.86 -6.74 7.92
C CYS A 4 11.26 -7.59 6.72
N GLU A 5 10.89 -8.85 6.71
CA GLU A 5 11.04 -9.68 5.52
C GLU A 5 10.32 -9.02 4.33
N LYS A 6 10.96 -8.99 3.15
CA LYS A 6 10.39 -8.48 1.90
C LYS A 6 10.32 -9.63 0.90
N ARG A 7 9.13 -9.94 0.40
CA ARG A 7 8.92 -10.87 -0.72
C ARG A 7 8.49 -10.10 -1.96
N VAL A 8 9.18 -10.31 -3.07
CA VAL A 8 8.88 -9.67 -4.35
C VAL A 8 8.48 -10.73 -5.36
N PHE A 9 7.35 -10.51 -6.01
CA PHE A 9 6.82 -11.39 -7.03
C PHE A 9 6.73 -10.63 -8.37
N GLU A 10 7.01 -11.31 -9.48
CA GLU A 10 6.77 -10.74 -10.81
C GLU A 10 5.28 -10.52 -11.07
N SER A 11 4.43 -11.44 -10.60
CA SER A 11 2.98 -11.34 -10.72
C SER A 11 2.29 -12.07 -9.58
N LEU A 12 1.20 -11.49 -9.08
CA LEU A 12 0.25 -12.11 -8.16
C LEU A 12 -1.18 -11.73 -8.56
N PRO A 13 -2.22 -12.47 -8.19
CA PRO A 13 -3.59 -11.98 -8.28
C PRO A 13 -3.75 -10.67 -7.48
N SER A 14 -3.39 -10.70 -6.20
CA SER A 14 -3.41 -9.54 -5.30
C SER A 14 -2.44 -9.78 -4.15
N THR A 15 -1.59 -8.80 -3.87
CA THR A 15 -0.70 -8.81 -2.69
C THR A 15 -1.50 -8.87 -1.40
N GLN A 16 -2.66 -8.20 -1.36
CA GLN A 16 -3.55 -8.16 -0.21
C GLN A 16 -4.16 -9.54 0.07
N THR A 17 -4.66 -10.20 -0.98
CA THR A 17 -5.24 -11.55 -0.86
C THR A 17 -4.18 -12.55 -0.44
N TYR A 18 -3.04 -12.56 -1.13
CA TYR A 18 -1.91 -13.44 -0.81
C TYR A 18 -1.51 -13.31 0.66
N LEU A 19 -1.31 -12.07 1.13
CA LEU A 19 -0.83 -11.85 2.48
C LEU A 19 -1.89 -12.23 3.52
N LEU A 20 -3.16 -11.88 3.31
CA LEU A 20 -4.25 -12.29 4.20
C LEU A 20 -4.39 -13.82 4.30
N GLU A 21 -4.29 -14.55 3.20
CA GLU A 21 -4.36 -16.02 3.20
C GLU A 21 -3.19 -16.65 3.96
N LYS A 22 -1.97 -16.16 3.73
CA LYS A 22 -0.79 -16.66 4.43
C LYS A 22 -0.82 -16.38 5.93
N LEU A 23 -1.35 -15.23 6.34
CA LEU A 23 -1.58 -14.93 7.76
C LEU A 23 -2.68 -15.81 8.35
N LYS A 24 -3.74 -16.14 7.58
CA LYS A 24 -4.83 -17.01 8.03
C LYS A 24 -4.39 -18.45 8.26
N ASN A 25 -3.47 -18.94 7.43
CA ASN A 25 -2.90 -20.28 7.52
C ASN A 25 -1.70 -20.36 8.47
N ASP A 26 -1.37 -19.28 9.19
CA ASP A 26 -0.21 -19.15 10.07
C ASP A 26 1.14 -19.46 9.36
N GLU A 27 1.19 -19.30 8.04
CA GLU A 27 2.39 -19.52 7.21
C GLU A 27 3.36 -18.31 7.23
N LEU A 28 2.84 -17.11 7.51
CA LEU A 28 3.60 -15.88 7.66
C LEU A 28 3.20 -15.14 8.93
N LYS A 29 4.07 -14.26 9.41
CA LYS A 29 3.84 -13.42 10.59
C LYS A 29 4.23 -11.97 10.30
N ALA A 30 3.53 -11.03 10.94
CA ALA A 30 3.92 -9.64 10.91
C ALA A 30 5.17 -9.37 11.77
N PRO A 31 6.05 -8.41 11.41
CA PRO A 31 5.95 -7.57 10.22
C PRO A 31 6.51 -8.25 8.96
N ILE A 32 5.79 -8.15 7.84
CA ILE A 32 6.24 -8.66 6.53
C ILE A 32 5.66 -7.81 5.40
N LEU A 33 6.48 -7.57 4.38
CA LEU A 33 6.14 -6.84 3.17
C LEU A 33 6.05 -7.79 1.97
N VAL A 34 4.95 -7.69 1.23
CA VAL A 34 4.75 -8.41 -0.04
C VAL A 34 4.57 -7.40 -1.16
N VAL A 35 5.39 -7.48 -2.18
CA VAL A 35 5.35 -6.62 -3.38
C VAL A 35 5.04 -7.49 -4.59
N ALA A 36 4.18 -7.01 -5.49
CA ALA A 36 4.00 -7.58 -6.82
C ALA A 36 4.28 -6.52 -7.87
N LYS A 37 5.10 -6.83 -8.87
CA LYS A 37 5.31 -5.93 -10.01
C LYS A 37 4.05 -5.79 -10.86
N ASN A 38 3.25 -6.86 -10.93
CA ASN A 38 1.97 -6.88 -11.63
C ASN A 38 0.91 -7.54 -10.75
N GLN A 39 -0.29 -6.94 -10.69
CA GLN A 39 -1.48 -7.59 -10.13
C GLN A 39 -2.48 -7.91 -11.24
N SER A 40 -2.94 -9.16 -11.31
CA SER A 40 -3.97 -9.57 -12.29
C SER A 40 -5.40 -9.44 -11.77
N ALA A 41 -5.60 -9.37 -10.45
CA ALA A 41 -6.89 -9.28 -9.79
C ALA A 41 -6.80 -8.35 -8.56
N GLY A 42 -6.31 -7.12 -8.78
CA GLY A 42 -6.16 -6.13 -7.72
C GLY A 42 -7.49 -5.76 -7.06
N ILE A 43 -7.46 -5.52 -5.75
CA ILE A 43 -8.64 -5.24 -4.93
C ILE A 43 -8.60 -3.79 -4.42
N GLY A 44 -9.66 -3.04 -4.68
CA GLY A 44 -9.95 -1.75 -4.10
C GLY A 44 -10.94 -1.82 -2.94
N SER A 45 -11.28 -0.66 -2.36
CA SER A 45 -12.27 -0.56 -1.27
C SER A 45 -13.63 -1.12 -1.69
N ARG A 46 -14.36 -1.73 -0.74
CA ARG A 46 -15.72 -2.27 -0.95
C ARG A 46 -15.82 -3.29 -2.09
N GLY A 47 -14.74 -4.03 -2.36
CA GLY A 47 -14.71 -5.06 -3.41
C GLY A 47 -14.58 -4.53 -4.83
N ASN A 48 -14.36 -3.23 -5.01
CA ASN A 48 -14.07 -2.67 -6.33
C ASN A 48 -12.79 -3.27 -6.91
N VAL A 49 -12.69 -3.33 -8.24
CA VAL A 49 -11.48 -3.77 -8.93
C VAL A 49 -10.44 -2.65 -8.90
N TRP A 50 -9.21 -2.99 -8.51
CA TRP A 50 -8.02 -2.16 -8.76
C TRP A 50 -7.40 -2.63 -10.09
N GLU A 51 -7.64 -1.86 -11.15
CA GLU A 51 -7.21 -2.22 -12.51
C GLU A 51 -5.68 -2.26 -12.64
N SER A 52 -5.19 -3.23 -13.40
CA SER A 52 -3.79 -3.28 -13.79
C SER A 52 -3.46 -2.20 -14.83
N VAL A 53 -2.26 -1.64 -14.73
CA VAL A 53 -1.70 -0.65 -15.67
C VAL A 53 -0.32 -1.11 -16.14
N LYS A 54 0.29 -0.42 -17.11
CA LYS A 54 1.61 -0.79 -17.65
C LYS A 54 2.69 -0.91 -16.57
N SER A 55 2.65 -0.04 -15.56
CA SER A 55 3.48 -0.16 -14.37
C SER A 55 2.78 0.48 -13.18
N ALA A 56 2.75 -0.22 -12.05
CA ALA A 56 2.23 0.27 -10.78
C ALA A 56 3.11 -0.22 -9.63
N LEU A 57 3.23 0.62 -8.61
CA LEU A 57 3.71 0.20 -7.30
C LEU A 57 2.55 -0.45 -6.58
N THR A 58 2.60 -1.77 -6.37
CA THR A 58 1.59 -2.48 -5.58
C THR A 58 2.24 -3.35 -4.51
N PHE A 59 1.88 -3.12 -3.26
CA PHE A 59 2.39 -3.89 -2.13
C PHE A 59 1.37 -4.00 -1.01
N SER A 60 1.57 -4.97 -0.14
CA SER A 60 0.84 -5.13 1.12
C SER A 60 1.81 -5.35 2.27
N LEU A 61 1.61 -4.62 3.37
CA LEU A 61 2.42 -4.68 4.58
C LEU A 61 1.57 -5.17 5.74
N ALA A 62 1.97 -6.28 6.35
CA ALA A 62 1.38 -6.75 7.60
C ALA A 62 2.12 -6.11 8.79
N LEU A 63 1.37 -5.56 9.73
CA LEU A 63 1.84 -4.92 10.95
C LEU A 63 1.12 -5.54 12.16
N ASN A 64 1.82 -5.68 13.29
CA ASN A 64 1.18 -6.00 14.56
C ASN A 64 0.51 -4.72 15.11
N ALA A 65 -0.48 -4.86 16.00
CA ALA A 65 -1.04 -3.71 16.71
C ALA A 65 0.03 -2.89 17.46
N SER A 66 1.08 -3.55 17.96
CA SER A 66 2.22 -2.90 18.63
C SER A 66 3.14 -2.11 17.70
N ASP A 67 3.03 -2.29 16.39
CA ASP A 67 3.75 -1.51 15.38
C ASP A 67 2.99 -0.20 15.04
N LEU A 68 1.79 0.01 15.60
CA LEU A 68 0.98 1.22 15.41
C LEU A 68 0.83 2.00 16.73
N PRO A 69 0.55 3.31 16.68
CA PRO A 69 0.25 4.10 17.88
C PRO A 69 -0.90 3.49 18.69
N LYS A 70 -0.77 3.45 20.02
CA LYS A 70 -1.76 2.83 20.91
C LYS A 70 -3.11 3.54 20.90
N ASP A 71 -3.10 4.83 20.59
CA ASP A 71 -4.26 5.72 20.52
C ASP A 71 -4.88 5.81 19.12
N LEU A 72 -4.36 5.07 18.14
CA LEU A 72 -4.90 5.05 16.77
C LEU A 72 -6.21 4.23 16.70
N PRO A 73 -7.37 4.86 16.46
CA PRO A 73 -8.61 4.11 16.30
C PRO A 73 -8.58 3.28 15.01
N MET A 74 -9.19 2.10 15.04
CA MET A 74 -9.16 1.15 13.93
C MET A 74 -9.68 1.76 12.61
N GLN A 75 -10.67 2.64 12.69
CA GLN A 75 -11.28 3.33 11.55
C GLN A 75 -10.32 4.33 10.88
N ALA A 76 -9.29 4.80 11.59
CA ALA A 76 -8.32 5.75 11.08
C ALA A 76 -7.07 5.07 10.47
N ASN A 77 -6.94 3.75 10.50
CA ASN A 77 -5.73 3.06 10.02
C ASN A 77 -5.36 3.42 8.57
N ALA A 78 -6.34 3.42 7.65
CA ALA A 78 -6.10 3.74 6.24
C ALA A 78 -5.72 5.22 6.06
N LEU A 79 -6.32 6.12 6.83
CA LEU A 79 -6.01 7.54 6.81
C LEU A 79 -4.60 7.80 7.36
N TYR A 80 -4.26 7.20 8.49
CA TYR A 80 -2.96 7.32 9.14
C TYR A 80 -1.83 6.80 8.24
N LEU A 81 -1.94 5.55 7.78
CA LEU A 81 -0.93 4.93 6.92
C LEU A 81 -0.85 5.62 5.55
N GLY A 82 -1.99 6.04 4.99
CA GLY A 82 -2.02 6.81 3.76
C GLY A 82 -1.40 8.19 3.89
N PHE A 83 -1.54 8.84 5.04
CA PHE A 83 -0.90 10.13 5.31
C PHE A 83 0.61 9.98 5.41
N LEU A 84 1.11 8.98 6.16
CA LEU A 84 2.54 8.68 6.23
C LEU A 84 3.13 8.39 4.85
N PHE A 85 2.44 7.57 4.05
CA PHE A 85 2.86 7.25 2.69
C PHE A 85 2.89 8.49 1.79
N LYS A 86 1.86 9.35 1.88
CA LYS A 86 1.81 10.63 1.18
C LYS A 86 2.96 11.56 1.59
N GLU A 87 3.30 11.64 2.88
CA GLU A 87 4.45 12.46 3.33
C GLU A 87 5.78 11.92 2.79
N VAL A 88 5.95 10.60 2.67
CA VAL A 88 7.12 10.02 1.97
C VAL A 88 7.18 10.45 0.51
N LEU A 89 6.05 10.39 -0.21
CA LEU A 89 6.01 10.87 -1.60
C LEU A 89 6.36 12.36 -1.69
N LYS A 90 5.85 13.17 -0.75
CA LYS A 90 6.14 14.61 -0.67
C LYS A 90 7.62 14.89 -0.40
N GLU A 91 8.26 14.14 0.51
CA GLU A 91 9.70 14.23 0.78
C GLU A 91 10.55 13.90 -0.46
N LEU A 92 10.01 13.07 -1.35
CA LEU A 92 10.61 12.74 -2.65
C LEU A 92 10.20 13.72 -3.78
N GLY A 93 9.50 14.81 -3.45
CA GLY A 93 9.16 15.89 -4.37
C GLY A 93 7.77 15.81 -5.02
N SER A 94 6.94 14.82 -4.65
CA SER A 94 5.60 14.65 -5.23
C SER A 94 4.60 15.69 -4.71
N GLN A 95 3.67 16.11 -5.58
CA GLN A 95 2.50 16.91 -5.23
C GLN A 95 1.28 16.05 -4.84
N THR A 96 1.48 14.75 -4.60
CA THR A 96 0.42 13.85 -4.17
C THR A 96 -0.20 14.32 -2.85
N TRP A 97 -1.53 14.30 -2.79
CA TRP A 97 -2.30 14.58 -1.59
C TRP A 97 -3.29 13.45 -1.29
N LEU A 98 -3.73 13.39 -0.03
CA LEU A 98 -4.63 12.35 0.46
C LEU A 98 -6.06 12.89 0.49
N LYS A 99 -6.88 12.41 -0.44
CA LYS A 99 -8.32 12.67 -0.44
C LYS A 99 -9.00 11.66 0.47
N TRP A 100 -9.80 12.16 1.41
CA TRP A 100 -10.59 11.32 2.30
C TRP A 100 -11.52 10.38 1.50
N PRO A 101 -11.67 9.10 1.92
CA PRO A 101 -11.12 8.50 3.14
C PRO A 101 -9.71 7.90 3.01
N ASN A 102 -9.25 7.58 1.81
CA ASN A 102 -8.09 6.70 1.63
C ASN A 102 -7.48 6.77 0.21
N ASP A 103 -7.76 7.83 -0.55
CA ASP A 103 -7.35 7.92 -1.95
C ASP A 103 -6.16 8.85 -2.13
N LEU A 104 -5.18 8.41 -2.94
CA LEU A 104 -4.03 9.23 -3.31
C LEU A 104 -4.35 9.96 -4.62
N TYR A 105 -4.26 11.28 -4.57
CA TYR A 105 -4.63 12.17 -5.67
C TYR A 105 -3.46 13.04 -6.10
N LEU A 106 -3.42 13.35 -7.39
CA LEU A 106 -2.55 14.36 -7.98
C LEU A 106 -3.43 15.36 -8.73
N GLY A 107 -3.39 16.63 -8.32
CA GLY A 107 -4.40 17.60 -8.75
C GLY A 107 -5.80 17.12 -8.41
N ASN A 108 -6.67 16.97 -9.41
CA ASN A 108 -8.04 16.47 -9.26
C ASN A 108 -8.22 15.00 -9.70
N GLN A 109 -7.14 14.27 -9.99
CA GLN A 109 -7.21 12.90 -10.49
C GLN A 109 -6.64 11.90 -9.48
N LYS A 110 -7.30 10.75 -9.35
CA LYS A 110 -6.84 9.65 -8.50
C LYS A 110 -5.66 8.94 -9.17
N ILE A 111 -4.58 8.74 -8.43
CA ILE A 111 -3.39 8.01 -8.88
C ILE A 111 -3.15 6.71 -8.10
N GLY A 112 -3.80 6.57 -6.94
CA GLY A 112 -3.51 5.50 -6.00
C GLY A 112 -4.57 5.38 -4.90
N GLY A 113 -4.38 4.41 -4.02
CA GLY A 113 -5.24 4.21 -2.86
C GLY A 113 -4.61 3.33 -1.81
N VAL A 114 -5.18 3.41 -0.61
CA VAL A 114 -4.77 2.66 0.57
C VAL A 114 -5.94 1.79 1.04
N LEU A 115 -5.67 0.51 1.30
CA LEU A 115 -6.64 -0.45 1.79
C LEU A 115 -6.09 -1.10 3.06
N VAL A 116 -6.86 -1.08 4.15
CA VAL A 116 -6.45 -1.76 5.39
C VAL A 116 -7.48 -2.81 5.75
N ASN A 117 -7.04 -4.07 5.85
CA ASN A 117 -7.82 -5.14 6.46
C ASN A 117 -7.27 -5.45 7.85
N ALA A 118 -8.17 -5.64 8.82
CA ALA A 118 -7.81 -6.18 10.13
C ALA A 118 -7.98 -7.70 10.10
N TYR A 119 -7.01 -8.43 10.66
CA TYR A 119 -7.09 -9.87 10.88
C TYR A 119 -6.42 -10.21 12.21
N LYS A 120 -7.17 -10.79 13.16
CA LYS A 120 -6.75 -10.91 14.57
C LYS A 120 -6.29 -9.52 15.07
N ASP A 121 -5.13 -9.45 15.72
CA ASP A 121 -4.47 -8.23 16.19
C ASP A 121 -3.62 -7.53 15.11
N MET A 122 -3.52 -8.09 13.91
CA MET A 122 -2.72 -7.53 12.81
C MET A 122 -3.51 -6.54 11.94
N ARG A 123 -2.78 -5.69 11.23
CA ARG A 123 -3.27 -4.83 10.16
C ARG A 123 -2.52 -5.15 8.87
N VAL A 124 -3.26 -5.43 7.79
CA VAL A 124 -2.71 -5.65 6.46
C VAL A 124 -3.01 -4.43 5.61
N CYS A 125 -2.00 -3.60 5.40
CA CYS A 125 -2.06 -2.36 4.65
C CYS A 125 -1.60 -2.58 3.20
N GLY A 126 -2.55 -2.63 2.27
CA GLY A 126 -2.32 -2.63 0.84
C GLY A 126 -2.24 -1.20 0.29
N ILE A 127 -1.20 -0.88 -0.46
CA ILE A 127 -1.03 0.40 -1.16
C ILE A 127 -0.77 0.13 -2.63
N GLY A 128 -1.53 0.84 -3.48
CA GLY A 128 -1.38 0.82 -4.93
C GLY A 128 -1.22 2.23 -5.48
N VAL A 129 -0.22 2.45 -6.35
CA VAL A 129 0.01 3.73 -7.05
C VAL A 129 0.40 3.47 -8.51
N ASN A 130 -0.28 4.14 -9.43
CA ASN A 130 0.03 4.08 -10.85
C ASN A 130 1.38 4.75 -11.15
N ARG A 131 2.28 4.06 -11.85
CA ARG A 131 3.57 4.61 -12.31
C ARG A 131 3.51 4.99 -13.78
N VAL A 132 2.96 4.11 -14.62
CA VAL A 132 2.82 4.33 -16.07
C VAL A 132 1.48 3.77 -16.55
N SER A 133 0.66 4.63 -17.14
CA SER A 133 -0.63 4.29 -17.71
C SER A 133 -1.00 5.26 -18.84
N LYS A 134 -1.78 4.78 -19.81
CA LYS A 134 -2.43 5.64 -20.83
C LYS A 134 -3.84 6.07 -20.43
N LYS A 135 -4.48 5.33 -19.50
CA LYS A 135 -5.88 5.50 -19.11
C LYS A 135 -6.04 6.30 -17.82
N TRP A 136 -5.08 6.17 -16.90
CA TRP A 136 -5.17 6.69 -15.54
C TRP A 136 -4.02 7.64 -15.23
N ALA A 137 -4.27 8.64 -14.38
CA ALA A 137 -3.21 9.50 -13.89
C ALA A 137 -2.16 8.69 -13.10
N CYS A 138 -0.91 9.15 -13.13
CA CYS A 138 0.24 8.47 -12.55
C CYS A 138 1.00 9.39 -11.60
N LEU A 139 1.82 8.79 -10.74
CA LEU A 139 2.71 9.49 -9.84
C LEU A 139 3.66 10.43 -10.60
N ASP A 140 3.87 11.64 -10.07
CA ASP A 140 4.60 12.75 -10.69
C ASP A 140 6.11 12.75 -10.42
N ILE A 141 6.65 11.67 -9.85
CA ILE A 141 8.07 11.54 -9.53
C ILE A 141 8.70 10.26 -10.11
N GLY A 142 9.97 10.38 -10.48
CA GLY A 142 10.79 9.29 -11.02
C GLY A 142 11.50 8.43 -9.97
N ALA A 143 11.18 8.58 -8.68
CA ALA A 143 11.79 7.79 -7.61
C ALA A 143 11.55 6.27 -7.80
N SER A 144 12.53 5.45 -7.42
CA SER A 144 12.38 4.00 -7.51
C SER A 144 11.35 3.48 -6.50
N ASP A 145 10.68 2.38 -6.85
CA ASP A 145 9.71 1.72 -5.96
C ASP A 145 10.35 1.31 -4.63
N ASP A 146 11.58 0.80 -4.66
CA ASP A 146 12.33 0.45 -3.44
C ASP A 146 12.57 1.67 -2.55
N LEU A 147 12.95 2.83 -3.12
CA LEU A 147 13.18 4.05 -2.33
C LEU A 147 11.90 4.53 -1.65
N ILE A 148 10.76 4.52 -2.37
CA ILE A 148 9.46 4.91 -1.82
C ILE A 148 9.06 3.97 -0.68
N VAL A 149 9.15 2.66 -0.90
CA VAL A 149 8.74 1.65 0.09
C VAL A 149 9.66 1.69 1.32
N GLU A 150 10.98 1.83 1.13
CA GLU A 150 11.91 1.97 2.25
C GLU A 150 11.68 3.25 3.05
N GLY A 151 11.34 4.36 2.38
CA GLY A 151 10.92 5.60 3.05
C GLY A 151 9.68 5.37 3.92
N PHE A 152 8.71 4.63 3.41
CA PHE A 152 7.49 4.28 4.14
C PHE A 152 7.75 3.38 5.36
N LEU A 153 8.61 2.37 5.23
CA LEU A 153 9.00 1.51 6.36
C LEU A 153 9.84 2.23 7.44
N LYS A 154 10.36 3.43 7.15
CA LYS A 154 11.12 4.25 8.10
C LYS A 154 10.23 5.18 8.94
N LYS A 155 9.02 5.52 8.46
CA LYS A 155 8.01 6.24 9.24
C LYS A 155 7.53 5.39 10.43
#